data_AF-A0A7X9CA22-F1
#
_entry.id   AF-A0A7X9CA22-F1
#
_cell.length_a   1.000
_cell.length_b   1.000
_cell.length_c   1.000
_cell.angle_alpha   90.00
_cell.angle_beta   90.00
_cell.angle_gamma   90.00
#
_symmetry.space_group_name_H-M   'P 1'
#
loop_
_entity.id
_entity.type
_entity.pdbx_description
1 polymer ?
#
loop_
_entity_poly.entity_id
_entity_poly.type
_entity_poly.pdbx_seq_one_letter_code
_entity_poly.pdbx_strand_id
1 'polypeptide(L)'
;KAPAAKEPEAKEKPSEAPKAEEKPAEAPKAEAAAAPAPKAADSVTGAESSGYVTPLVRKMAAEAGVDLSNVKGSGLGGRIRKQDVQQAIDAQKSASAAPAAAAAPAAAPSAPKVEVSSLRGTEEKMPRIRKVIGQRMMESLHGMAQLTTAVEVDLTRIAKLRARAKDDFAAREGAKLTYLPFLMMAAIEGLKTYPQLNSTIDGDKIVYHGSENIGMAADTERGLVVPVIRNAGDLNLAGLARQIGDLGGRAKGNKLTPDDLAGATFTITNTGSGGALWDTPIVPAPQVGILGTGTITKRPVVIQNAEGDDTIAIRSMMYLFLSYDHRMVDGGDAARFLTFMKKRLEEGAFEAELGL
;
A
#
# COMPACT_ATOMS: atom_id res chain seq x y z
N LYS A 1 -42.80 25.11 -50.39
CA LYS A 1 -43.70 24.21 -51.14
C LYS A 1 -43.26 22.78 -50.86
N ALA A 2 -43.86 22.13 -49.85
CA ALA A 2 -43.72 20.69 -49.64
C ALA A 2 -44.47 19.93 -50.76
N PRO A 3 -44.23 18.62 -50.99
CA PRO A 3 -44.89 17.61 -50.15
C PRO A 3 -44.18 16.26 -49.94
N ALA A 4 -44.74 15.52 -48.96
CA ALA A 4 -44.93 14.07 -48.82
C ALA A 4 -43.67 13.18 -48.70
N ALA A 5 -43.29 12.71 -47.50
CA ALA A 5 -43.94 11.71 -46.63
C ALA A 5 -44.03 10.30 -47.27
N LYS A 6 -43.14 9.41 -46.82
CA LYS A 6 -43.20 7.95 -47.02
C LYS A 6 -43.44 7.29 -45.65
N GLU A 7 -44.56 6.59 -45.53
CA GLU A 7 -44.82 5.56 -44.53
C GLU A 7 -43.98 4.30 -44.84
N PRO A 8 -43.59 3.54 -43.80
CA PRO A 8 -43.36 2.11 -43.92
C PRO A 8 -44.42 1.29 -43.18
N GLU A 9 -44.67 0.13 -43.77
CA GLU A 9 -45.64 -0.90 -43.42
C GLU A 9 -45.47 -1.50 -42.01
N ALA A 10 -46.60 -1.91 -41.43
CA ALA A 10 -46.68 -2.75 -40.25
C ALA A 10 -46.77 -4.24 -40.64
N LYS A 11 -46.01 -5.10 -39.94
CA LYS A 11 -46.13 -6.56 -39.70
C LYS A 11 -44.83 -6.96 -38.95
N GLU A 12 -44.74 -7.69 -37.85
CA GLU A 12 -45.59 -8.61 -37.08
C GLU A 12 -45.02 -8.67 -35.63
N LYS A 13 -45.89 -8.83 -34.63
CA LYS A 13 -45.67 -9.58 -33.37
C LYS A 13 -46.60 -10.82 -33.48
N PRO A 14 -46.43 -11.95 -32.74
CA PRO A 14 -45.91 -12.05 -31.36
C PRO A 14 -45.15 -13.36 -31.02
N SER A 15 -44.66 -13.47 -29.78
CA SER A 15 -44.65 -14.68 -28.91
C SER A 15 -43.49 -14.52 -27.91
N GLU A 16 -43.71 -14.01 -26.71
CA GLU A 16 -44.29 -14.68 -25.52
C GLU A 16 -43.34 -15.71 -24.88
N ALA A 17 -43.13 -15.48 -23.59
CA ALA A 17 -42.21 -16.16 -22.69
C ALA A 17 -42.63 -17.61 -22.39
N PRO A 18 -41.70 -18.39 -21.81
CA PRO A 18 -42.09 -19.35 -20.79
C PRO A 18 -41.52 -18.94 -19.42
N LYS A 19 -42.45 -18.92 -18.46
CA LYS A 19 -42.23 -18.74 -17.03
C LYS A 19 -42.12 -20.13 -16.38
N ALA A 20 -41.18 -20.24 -15.44
CA ALA A 20 -41.13 -21.14 -14.29
C ALA A 20 -40.97 -22.66 -14.50
N GLU A 21 -39.92 -23.21 -13.89
CA GLU A 21 -40.07 -24.34 -12.96
C GLU A 21 -38.94 -24.32 -11.90
N GLU A 22 -39.35 -24.12 -10.65
CA GLU A 22 -38.57 -24.32 -9.42
C GLU A 22 -38.79 -25.74 -8.91
N LYS A 23 -37.70 -26.46 -8.58
CA LYS A 23 -37.45 -27.27 -7.35
C LYS A 23 -36.41 -28.38 -7.61
N PRO A 24 -35.80 -28.98 -6.56
CA PRO A 24 -35.67 -28.54 -5.17
C PRO A 24 -34.21 -28.52 -4.69
N ALA A 25 -33.99 -27.68 -3.68
CA ALA A 25 -32.78 -27.63 -2.87
C ALA A 25 -32.48 -28.98 -2.21
N GLU A 26 -31.27 -29.48 -2.43
CA GLU A 26 -30.69 -30.61 -1.71
C GLU A 26 -30.01 -30.08 -0.45
N ALA A 27 -30.54 -30.47 0.71
CA ALA A 27 -30.07 -30.08 2.02
C ALA A 27 -28.79 -30.84 2.40
N PRO A 28 -27.69 -30.16 2.79
CA PRO A 28 -26.63 -30.80 3.53
C PRO A 28 -27.07 -30.98 4.98
N LYS A 29 -27.15 -32.25 5.35
CA LYS A 29 -27.36 -32.81 6.68
C LYS A 29 -26.56 -32.06 7.76
N ALA A 30 -27.28 -31.62 8.80
CA ALA A 30 -26.69 -31.11 10.04
C ALA A 30 -25.87 -32.21 10.72
N GLU A 31 -24.57 -31.97 10.91
CA GLU A 31 -23.71 -32.77 11.77
C GLU A 31 -23.52 -31.99 13.07
N ALA A 32 -23.98 -32.62 14.15
CA ALA A 32 -24.04 -32.04 15.49
C ALA A 32 -22.65 -31.96 16.13
N ALA A 33 -22.54 -30.95 16.99
CA ALA A 33 -21.43 -30.64 17.89
C ALA A 33 -20.74 -31.87 18.51
N ALA A 34 -19.42 -31.93 18.36
CA ALA A 34 -18.53 -32.64 19.26
C ALA A 34 -17.84 -31.63 20.18
N ALA A 35 -18.27 -31.62 21.43
CA ALA A 35 -17.64 -30.90 22.53
C ALA A 35 -16.22 -31.43 22.81
N PRO A 36 -15.27 -30.59 23.22
CA PRO A 36 -14.00 -31.05 23.75
C PRO A 36 -14.22 -31.65 25.15
N ALA A 37 -13.95 -32.94 25.31
CA ALA A 37 -13.86 -33.57 26.62
C ALA A 37 -12.55 -33.16 27.32
N PRO A 38 -12.60 -32.88 28.63
CA PRO A 38 -11.50 -32.31 29.40
C PRO A 38 -10.50 -33.40 29.80
N LYS A 39 -9.20 -33.06 29.82
CA LYS A 39 -8.25 -33.78 30.68
C LYS A 39 -7.90 -32.91 31.87
N ALA A 40 -8.16 -33.52 33.02
CA ALA A 40 -8.04 -32.98 34.34
C ALA A 40 -6.59 -32.58 34.67
N ALA A 41 -6.55 -31.53 35.48
CA ALA A 41 -5.59 -31.26 36.55
C ALA A 41 -4.76 -32.48 36.99
N ASP A 42 -3.45 -32.28 37.02
CA ASP A 42 -2.60 -32.88 38.04
C ASP A 42 -1.95 -31.78 38.88
N SER A 43 -2.44 -31.72 40.12
CA SER A 43 -1.71 -31.47 41.35
C SER A 43 -0.76 -30.28 41.41
N VAL A 44 -1.28 -29.23 42.05
CA VAL A 44 -0.52 -28.51 43.08
C VAL A 44 -0.08 -29.52 44.15
N THR A 45 1.20 -29.86 44.19
CA THR A 45 1.93 -30.20 45.42
C THR A 45 3.43 -30.09 45.16
N GLY A 46 4.11 -29.35 46.03
CA GLY A 46 5.55 -29.09 45.97
C GLY A 46 5.81 -27.67 46.45
N ALA A 47 5.17 -27.25 47.54
CA ALA A 47 5.79 -27.32 48.86
C ALA A 47 7.13 -26.59 48.82
N GLU A 48 7.10 -25.36 49.31
CA GLU A 48 8.27 -24.60 49.72
C GLU A 48 9.23 -25.52 50.47
N SER A 49 10.30 -25.95 49.80
CA SER A 49 11.50 -26.35 50.50
C SER A 49 12.23 -25.07 50.86
N SER A 50 11.67 -24.30 51.81
CA SER A 50 12.51 -23.53 52.71
C SER A 50 13.31 -24.57 53.52
N GLY A 51 14.30 -25.18 52.88
CA GLY A 51 15.16 -26.18 53.47
C GLY A 51 15.74 -25.57 54.73
N TYR A 52 15.49 -26.17 55.88
CA TYR A 52 15.89 -25.63 57.17
C TYR A 52 17.41 -25.44 57.17
N VAL A 53 17.87 -24.19 56.97
CA VAL A 53 19.28 -23.83 56.90
C VAL A 53 19.74 -23.45 58.30
N THR A 54 20.80 -24.10 58.80
CA THR A 54 21.36 -23.76 60.10
C THR A 54 21.96 -22.34 60.10
N PRO A 55 21.92 -21.58 61.21
CA PRO A 55 22.37 -20.19 61.26
C PRO A 55 23.81 -19.97 60.74
N LEU A 56 24.68 -20.97 60.91
CA LEU A 56 26.06 -20.96 60.41
C LEU A 56 26.14 -20.94 58.88
N VAL A 57 25.29 -21.71 58.20
CA VAL A 57 25.24 -21.81 56.74
C VAL A 57 24.67 -20.52 56.13
N ARG A 58 23.68 -19.91 56.79
CA ARG A 58 23.12 -18.61 56.39
C ARG A 58 24.16 -17.48 56.50
N LYS A 59 24.92 -17.44 57.60
CA LYS A 59 25.99 -16.46 57.79
C LYS A 59 27.11 -16.63 56.74
N MET A 60 27.54 -17.86 56.49
CA MET A 60 28.59 -18.16 55.52
C MET A 60 28.20 -17.83 54.08
N ALA A 61 26.94 -18.06 53.70
CA ALA A 61 26.43 -17.68 52.39
C ALA A 61 26.30 -16.15 52.23
N ALA A 62 25.85 -15.45 53.27
CA ALA A 62 25.76 -13.99 53.25
C ALA A 62 27.14 -13.30 53.16
N GLU A 63 28.14 -13.80 53.90
CA GLU A 63 29.51 -13.27 53.85
C GLU A 63 30.19 -13.50 52.49
N ALA A 64 29.85 -14.59 51.80
CA ALA A 64 30.39 -14.91 50.48
C ALA A 64 29.51 -14.44 49.30
N GLY A 65 28.38 -13.79 49.57
CA GLY A 65 27.46 -13.30 48.54
C GLY A 65 26.76 -14.41 47.74
N VAL A 66 26.63 -15.61 48.32
CA VAL A 66 26.00 -16.77 47.66
C VAL A 66 24.51 -16.80 47.96
N ASP A 67 23.69 -16.83 46.90
CA ASP A 67 22.25 -17.00 47.03
C ASP A 67 21.90 -18.48 47.29
N LEU A 68 21.41 -18.75 48.50
CA LEU A 68 21.04 -20.09 48.96
C LEU A 68 19.88 -20.71 48.18
N SER A 69 19.06 -19.92 47.49
CA SER A 69 17.99 -20.44 46.63
C SER A 69 18.52 -21.22 45.43
N ASN A 70 19.76 -20.94 45.01
CA ASN A 70 20.43 -21.56 43.88
C ASN A 70 21.38 -22.71 44.30
N VAL A 71 21.46 -23.02 45.60
CA VAL A 71 22.34 -24.07 46.13
C VAL A 71 21.53 -25.32 46.46
N LYS A 72 21.81 -26.41 45.75
CA LYS A 72 21.16 -27.70 45.99
C LYS A 72 21.78 -28.38 47.22
N GLY A 73 20.99 -28.56 48.27
CA GLY A 73 21.45 -29.19 49.52
C GLY A 73 21.64 -30.70 49.41
N SER A 74 22.77 -31.21 49.91
CA SER A 74 23.13 -32.64 49.88
C SER A 74 22.71 -33.40 51.15
N GLY A 75 22.18 -32.71 52.16
CA GLY A 75 21.77 -33.33 53.41
C GLY A 75 20.46 -34.12 53.32
N LEU A 76 20.29 -35.11 54.21
CA LEU A 76 19.03 -35.86 54.41
C LEU A 76 17.83 -34.89 54.47
N GLY A 77 16.90 -35.05 53.53
CA GLY A 77 15.72 -34.18 53.36
C GLY A 77 15.96 -32.91 52.54
N GLY A 78 17.04 -32.82 51.75
CA GLY A 78 17.35 -31.66 50.90
C GLY A 78 17.97 -30.48 51.64
N ARG A 79 18.52 -30.70 52.84
CA ARG A 79 19.11 -29.62 53.66
C ARG A 79 20.46 -29.17 53.12
N ILE A 80 20.65 -27.86 53.06
CA ILE A 80 21.91 -27.23 52.65
C ILE A 80 22.92 -27.31 53.80
N ARG A 81 24.05 -27.95 53.56
CA ARG A 81 25.16 -28.11 54.51
C ARG A 81 26.27 -27.11 54.20
N LYS A 82 27.19 -26.95 55.16
CA LYS A 82 28.39 -26.11 55.00
C LYS A 82 29.20 -26.45 53.74
N GLN A 83 29.30 -27.73 53.42
CA GLN A 83 30.02 -28.23 52.24
C GLN A 83 29.37 -27.76 50.93
N ASP A 84 28.04 -27.68 50.87
CA ASP A 84 27.30 -27.27 49.67
C ASP A 84 27.53 -25.77 49.39
N VAL A 85 27.55 -24.94 50.44
CA VAL A 85 27.88 -23.52 50.31
C VAL A 85 29.36 -23.32 49.98
N GLN A 86 30.27 -24.10 50.57
CA GLN A 86 31.70 -24.02 50.21
C GLN A 86 31.92 -24.40 48.74
N GLN A 87 31.25 -25.44 48.24
CA GLN A 87 31.32 -25.81 46.84
C GLN A 87 30.74 -24.74 45.91
N ALA A 88 29.66 -24.04 46.33
CA ALA A 88 29.13 -22.91 45.58
C ALA A 88 30.11 -21.71 45.56
N ILE A 89 30.79 -21.43 46.69
CA ILE A 89 31.83 -20.39 46.78
C ILE A 89 33.03 -20.75 45.89
N ASP A 90 33.47 -21.99 45.94
CA ASP A 90 34.61 -22.47 45.16
C ASP A 90 34.25 -22.48 43.66
N ALA A 91 33.03 -22.87 43.30
CA ALA A 91 32.53 -22.76 41.92
C ALA A 91 32.43 -21.30 41.45
N GLN A 92 32.01 -20.38 42.30
CA GLN A 92 31.97 -18.94 41.98
C GLN A 92 33.39 -18.35 41.84
N LYS A 93 34.35 -18.81 42.65
CA LYS A 93 35.77 -18.44 42.51
C LYS A 93 36.42 -19.05 41.27
N SER A 94 36.09 -20.29 40.92
CA SER A 94 36.55 -20.95 39.70
C SER A 94 35.91 -20.35 38.44
N ALA A 95 34.68 -19.84 38.52
CA ALA A 95 34.06 -19.07 37.44
C ALA A 95 34.64 -17.65 37.28
N SER A 96 35.23 -17.09 38.34
CA SER A 96 35.92 -15.79 38.33
C SER A 96 37.42 -15.86 37.99
N ALA A 97 38.01 -17.06 37.91
CA ALA A 97 39.44 -17.27 37.70
C ALA A 97 39.77 -18.08 36.43
N ALA A 98 38.82 -18.21 35.50
CA ALA A 98 39.16 -18.50 34.11
C ALA A 98 39.59 -17.18 33.44
N PRO A 99 40.70 -17.14 32.68
CA PRO A 99 40.95 -15.99 31.82
C PRO A 99 39.71 -15.85 30.94
N ALA A 100 39.09 -14.68 30.96
CA ALA A 100 38.04 -14.35 30.01
C ALA A 100 38.66 -14.52 28.61
N ALA A 101 38.41 -15.67 27.98
CA ALA A 101 38.55 -15.79 26.56
C ALA A 101 37.69 -14.66 26.02
N ALA A 102 38.34 -13.65 25.43
CA ALA A 102 37.67 -12.54 24.80
C ALA A 102 36.55 -13.14 23.97
N ALA A 103 35.30 -12.81 24.34
CA ALA A 103 34.15 -13.21 23.56
C ALA A 103 34.46 -12.74 22.13
N ALA A 104 34.67 -13.69 21.23
CA ALA A 104 34.91 -13.38 19.83
C ALA A 104 33.76 -12.44 19.41
N PRO A 105 34.07 -11.29 18.77
CA PRO A 105 33.03 -10.36 18.37
C PRO A 105 31.97 -11.15 17.62
N ALA A 106 30.71 -11.05 18.08
CA ALA A 106 29.58 -11.67 17.43
C ALA A 106 29.71 -11.39 15.94
N ALA A 107 29.82 -12.45 15.13
CA ALA A 107 30.06 -12.33 13.71
C ALA A 107 29.05 -11.33 13.14
N ALA A 108 29.57 -10.22 12.60
CA ALA A 108 28.73 -9.21 11.96
C ALA A 108 27.83 -9.94 10.95
N PRO A 109 26.54 -9.60 10.85
CA PRO A 109 25.65 -10.23 9.87
C PRO A 109 26.34 -10.17 8.52
N SER A 110 26.56 -11.34 7.91
CA SER A 110 27.24 -11.44 6.62
C SER A 110 26.53 -10.51 5.65
N ALA A 111 27.28 -9.57 5.05
CA ALA A 111 26.73 -8.65 4.06
C ALA A 111 25.92 -9.45 3.03
N PRO A 112 24.71 -9.01 2.65
CA PRO A 112 23.89 -9.74 1.70
C PRO A 112 24.70 -9.97 0.42
N LYS A 113 24.85 -11.25 0.03
CA LYS A 113 25.59 -11.61 -1.17
C LYS A 113 24.82 -11.04 -2.37
N VAL A 114 25.49 -10.23 -3.19
CA VAL A 114 24.89 -9.68 -4.41
C VAL A 114 24.52 -10.84 -5.32
N GLU A 115 23.23 -10.98 -5.63
CA GLU A 115 22.76 -11.93 -6.64
C GLU A 115 23.11 -11.39 -8.03
N VAL A 116 24.01 -12.08 -8.73
CA VAL A 116 24.40 -11.71 -10.09
C VAL A 116 23.37 -12.27 -11.05
N SER A 117 22.67 -11.37 -11.77
CA SER A 117 21.71 -11.76 -12.81
C SER A 117 22.38 -12.60 -13.91
N SER A 118 21.71 -13.65 -14.35
CA SER A 118 22.12 -14.47 -15.50
C SER A 118 22.14 -13.72 -16.82
N LEU A 119 21.44 -12.57 -16.91
CA LEU A 119 21.41 -11.70 -18.09
C LEU A 119 22.71 -10.90 -18.29
N ARG A 120 23.62 -10.92 -17.32
CA ARG A 120 24.82 -10.10 -17.38
C ARG A 120 25.75 -10.61 -18.50
N GLY A 121 25.92 -9.82 -19.55
CA GLY A 121 26.79 -10.15 -20.69
C GLY A 121 26.14 -10.98 -21.78
N THR A 122 24.81 -11.13 -21.76
CA THR A 122 24.05 -11.82 -22.81
C THR A 122 23.38 -10.83 -23.75
N GLU A 123 23.06 -11.27 -24.97
CA GLU A 123 22.23 -10.55 -25.92
C GLU A 123 20.90 -11.28 -26.14
N GLU A 124 19.80 -10.54 -26.17
CA GLU A 124 18.48 -11.10 -26.44
C GLU A 124 17.71 -10.22 -27.43
N LYS A 125 16.91 -10.86 -28.28
CA LYS A 125 16.03 -10.13 -29.20
C LYS A 125 14.94 -9.42 -28.42
N MET A 126 14.83 -8.10 -28.58
CA MET A 126 13.75 -7.33 -27.95
C MET A 126 12.37 -7.92 -28.28
N PRO A 127 11.53 -8.20 -27.26
CA PRO A 127 10.15 -8.62 -27.46
C PRO A 127 9.36 -7.59 -28.25
N ARG A 128 8.42 -8.05 -29.09
CA ARG A 128 7.59 -7.16 -29.93
C ARG A 128 6.89 -6.07 -29.12
N ILE A 129 6.36 -6.42 -27.94
CA ILE A 129 5.70 -5.47 -27.05
C ILE A 129 6.63 -4.33 -26.60
N ARG A 130 7.90 -4.64 -26.27
CA ARG A 130 8.88 -3.63 -25.87
C ARG A 130 9.27 -2.71 -27.03
N LYS A 131 9.35 -3.25 -28.25
CA LYS A 131 9.57 -2.42 -29.46
C LYS A 131 8.43 -1.44 -29.69
N VAL A 132 7.18 -1.90 -29.60
CA VAL A 132 5.99 -1.05 -29.79
C VAL A 132 5.92 0.04 -28.71
N ILE A 133 6.15 -0.32 -27.44
CA ILE A 133 6.18 0.65 -26.34
C ILE A 133 7.28 1.69 -26.61
N GLY A 134 8.50 1.26 -26.94
CA GLY A 134 9.60 2.17 -27.23
C GLY A 134 9.29 3.13 -28.37
N GLN A 135 8.72 2.63 -29.47
CA GLN A 135 8.28 3.46 -30.59
C GLN A 135 7.24 4.51 -30.14
N ARG A 136 6.18 4.10 -29.42
CA ARG A 136 5.13 5.00 -28.94
C ARG A 136 5.67 6.09 -27.98
N MET A 137 6.60 5.73 -27.11
CA MET A 137 7.23 6.70 -26.19
C MET A 137 8.11 7.69 -26.94
N MET A 138 8.87 7.25 -27.94
CA MET A 138 9.65 8.15 -28.79
C MET A 138 8.75 9.05 -29.66
N GLU A 139 7.64 8.52 -30.19
CA GLU A 139 6.62 9.31 -30.91
C GLU A 139 6.06 10.42 -30.00
N SER A 140 5.77 10.12 -28.74
CA SER A 140 5.32 11.13 -27.77
C SER A 140 6.39 12.18 -27.46
N LEU A 141 7.62 11.77 -27.17
CA LEU A 141 8.72 12.68 -26.85
C LEU A 141 9.08 13.64 -28.00
N HIS A 142 9.11 13.14 -29.24
CA HIS A 142 9.36 13.99 -30.40
C HIS A 142 8.12 14.81 -30.80
N GLY A 143 6.93 14.35 -30.42
CA GLY A 143 5.67 14.99 -30.76
C GLY A 143 5.22 16.07 -29.79
N MET A 144 5.79 16.17 -28.58
CA MET A 144 5.32 17.06 -27.50
C MET A 144 6.47 17.88 -26.90
N ALA A 145 6.18 19.11 -26.47
CA ALA A 145 7.12 19.92 -25.71
C ALA A 145 6.99 19.59 -24.21
N GLN A 146 7.46 18.43 -23.77
CA GLN A 146 7.17 17.95 -22.41
C GLN A 146 7.97 18.69 -21.33
N LEU A 147 7.28 19.16 -20.29
CA LEU A 147 7.85 19.68 -19.05
C LEU A 147 7.27 18.92 -17.85
N THR A 148 8.00 18.93 -16.72
CA THR A 148 7.52 18.38 -15.45
C THR A 148 7.53 19.47 -14.37
N THR A 149 6.45 19.56 -13.60
CA THR A 149 6.36 20.42 -12.41
C THR A 149 6.02 19.55 -11.20
N ALA A 150 6.60 19.84 -10.04
CA ALA A 150 6.40 19.06 -8.82
C ALA A 150 6.04 19.93 -7.62
N VAL A 151 5.25 19.39 -6.70
CA VAL A 151 4.91 19.99 -5.40
C VAL A 151 4.96 18.95 -4.30
N GLU A 152 5.27 19.39 -3.08
CA GLU A 152 5.12 18.57 -1.86
C GLU A 152 3.69 18.66 -1.32
N VAL A 153 3.16 17.56 -0.79
CA VAL A 153 1.81 17.46 -0.22
C VAL A 153 1.87 16.74 1.13
N ASP A 154 1.20 17.29 2.13
CA ASP A 154 1.00 16.68 3.45
C ASP A 154 -0.27 15.81 3.47
N LEU A 155 -0.10 14.50 3.42
CA LEU A 155 -1.19 13.52 3.49
C LEU A 155 -1.49 13.06 4.92
N THR A 156 -1.05 13.78 5.96
CA THR A 156 -1.20 13.34 7.36
C THR A 156 -2.67 13.15 7.74
N ARG A 157 -3.57 14.04 7.30
CA ARG A 157 -5.02 13.92 7.57
C ARG A 157 -5.60 12.68 6.90
N ILE A 158 -5.35 12.50 5.60
CA ILE A 158 -5.77 11.30 4.84
C ILE A 158 -5.19 10.03 5.47
N ALA A 159 -3.93 10.04 5.91
CA ALA A 159 -3.30 8.89 6.54
C ALA A 159 -4.00 8.48 7.85
N LYS A 160 -4.39 9.46 8.69
CA LYS A 160 -5.17 9.22 9.91
C LYS A 160 -6.57 8.73 9.59
N LEU A 161 -7.25 9.38 8.65
CA LEU A 161 -8.60 9.05 8.22
C LEU A 161 -8.66 7.62 7.66
N ARG A 162 -7.74 7.28 6.76
CA ARG A 162 -7.59 5.93 6.23
C ARG A 162 -7.32 4.90 7.33
N ALA A 163 -6.45 5.20 8.30
CA ALA A 163 -6.16 4.28 9.39
C ALA A 163 -7.41 3.98 10.25
N ARG A 164 -8.28 4.97 10.44
CA ARG A 164 -9.56 4.83 11.16
C ARG A 164 -10.61 4.07 10.35
N ALA A 165 -10.71 4.30 9.04
CA ALA A 165 -11.84 3.84 8.22
C ALA A 165 -11.60 2.55 7.41
N LYS A 166 -10.34 2.15 7.19
CA LYS A 166 -9.99 1.14 6.16
C LYS A 166 -10.69 -0.22 6.32
N ASP A 167 -10.92 -0.67 7.56
CA ASP A 167 -11.41 -2.01 7.83
C ASP A 167 -12.94 -2.06 7.64
N ASP A 168 -13.66 -1.08 8.19
CA ASP A 168 -15.09 -0.90 7.98
C ASP A 168 -15.42 -0.61 6.51
N PHE A 169 -14.60 0.21 5.84
CA PHE A 169 -14.73 0.48 4.41
C PHE A 169 -14.56 -0.80 3.59
N ALA A 170 -13.57 -1.64 3.92
CA ALA A 170 -13.37 -2.90 3.21
C ALA A 170 -14.54 -3.87 3.42
N ALA A 171 -15.09 -3.93 4.63
CA ALA A 171 -16.26 -4.73 4.94
C ALA A 171 -17.52 -4.27 4.18
N ARG A 172 -17.74 -2.94 4.09
CA ARG A 172 -18.92 -2.34 3.45
C ARG A 172 -18.84 -2.36 1.92
N GLU A 173 -17.69 -1.99 1.36
CA GLU A 173 -17.56 -1.71 -0.09
C GLU A 173 -16.94 -2.87 -0.87
N GLY A 174 -16.42 -3.90 -0.18
CA GLY A 174 -15.71 -5.02 -0.81
C GLY A 174 -14.38 -4.62 -1.46
N ALA A 175 -13.85 -3.44 -1.15
CA ALA A 175 -12.64 -2.89 -1.75
C ALA A 175 -11.70 -2.30 -0.68
N LYS A 176 -10.39 -2.42 -0.89
CA LYS A 176 -9.41 -1.86 0.05
C LYS A 176 -9.33 -0.35 -0.10
N LEU A 177 -9.43 0.36 1.02
CA LEU A 177 -9.14 1.79 1.08
C LEU A 177 -7.62 2.01 1.00
N THR A 178 -7.10 2.32 -0.19
CA THR A 178 -5.70 2.73 -0.41
C THR A 178 -5.60 4.25 -0.52
N TYR A 179 -4.41 4.81 -0.74
CA TYR A 179 -4.25 6.25 -0.98
C TYR A 179 -4.69 6.66 -2.40
N LEU A 180 -4.63 5.75 -3.37
CA LEU A 180 -4.87 6.05 -4.78
C LEU A 180 -6.29 6.58 -5.08
N PRO A 181 -7.38 6.06 -4.48
CA PRO A 181 -8.71 6.65 -4.66
C PRO A 181 -8.79 8.13 -4.28
N PHE A 182 -8.16 8.54 -3.17
CA PHE A 182 -8.13 9.96 -2.76
C PHE A 182 -7.37 10.83 -3.75
N LEU A 183 -6.21 10.34 -4.21
CA LEU A 183 -5.36 11.02 -5.19
C LEU A 183 -6.08 11.17 -6.54
N MET A 184 -6.74 10.11 -6.98
CA MET A 184 -7.49 10.09 -8.23
C MET A 184 -8.72 10.99 -8.16
N MET A 185 -9.45 10.99 -7.04
CA MET A 185 -10.58 11.89 -6.82
C MET A 185 -10.15 13.37 -6.89
N ALA A 186 -9.07 13.74 -6.18
CA ALA A 186 -8.55 15.11 -6.24
C ALA A 186 -8.05 15.49 -7.65
N ALA A 187 -7.45 14.56 -8.40
CA ALA A 187 -7.04 14.78 -9.78
C ALA A 187 -8.26 15.01 -10.69
N ILE A 188 -9.31 14.18 -10.57
CA ILE A 188 -10.54 14.28 -11.35
C ILE A 188 -11.25 15.61 -11.10
N GLU A 189 -11.41 16.02 -9.84
CA GLU A 189 -11.95 17.34 -9.49
C GLU A 189 -11.11 18.48 -10.10
N GLY A 190 -9.79 18.32 -10.09
CA GLY A 190 -8.86 19.24 -10.75
C GLY A 190 -9.06 19.28 -12.26
N LEU A 191 -9.20 18.14 -12.93
CA LEU A 191 -9.39 18.07 -14.39
C LEU A 191 -10.66 18.77 -14.84
N LYS A 192 -11.73 18.70 -14.04
CA LYS A 192 -12.98 19.47 -14.28
C LYS A 192 -12.75 20.99 -14.19
N THR A 193 -11.83 21.43 -13.35
CA THR A 193 -11.48 22.85 -13.17
C THR A 193 -10.47 23.33 -14.22
N TYR A 194 -9.56 22.46 -14.65
CA TYR A 194 -8.46 22.73 -15.58
C TYR A 194 -8.56 21.81 -16.82
N PRO A 195 -9.56 22.04 -17.69
CA PRO A 195 -9.88 21.12 -18.79
C PRO A 195 -8.76 21.02 -19.85
N GLN A 196 -7.79 21.95 -19.86
CA GLN A 196 -6.60 21.87 -20.72
C GLN A 196 -5.82 20.57 -20.48
N LEU A 197 -5.80 20.07 -19.24
CA LEU A 197 -5.15 18.81 -18.90
C LEU A 197 -5.96 17.59 -19.30
N ASN A 198 -7.28 17.75 -19.49
CA ASN A 198 -8.19 16.73 -20.01
C ASN A 198 -8.51 16.98 -21.51
N SER A 199 -7.46 17.21 -22.31
CA SER A 199 -7.60 17.53 -23.73
C SER A 199 -6.58 16.81 -24.61
N THR A 200 -6.74 16.94 -25.92
CA THR A 200 -5.83 16.44 -26.95
C THR A 200 -5.63 17.51 -28.01
N ILE A 201 -4.39 17.64 -28.52
CA ILE A 201 -4.09 18.43 -29.71
C ILE A 201 -4.28 17.54 -30.95
N ASP A 202 -5.17 17.91 -31.86
CA ASP A 202 -5.42 17.25 -33.13
C ASP A 202 -5.18 18.24 -34.28
N GLY A 203 -3.97 18.19 -34.87
CA GLY A 203 -3.55 19.14 -35.89
C GLY A 203 -3.53 20.57 -35.35
N ASP A 204 -4.42 21.42 -35.87
CA ASP A 204 -4.62 22.81 -35.48
C ASP A 204 -5.77 23.01 -34.47
N LYS A 205 -6.39 21.91 -34.01
CA LYS A 205 -7.53 21.94 -33.08
C LYS A 205 -7.14 21.41 -31.71
N ILE A 206 -7.82 21.95 -30.70
CA ILE A 206 -7.82 21.42 -29.35
C ILE A 206 -9.16 20.71 -29.13
N VAL A 207 -9.10 19.44 -28.74
CA VAL A 207 -10.26 18.62 -28.37
C VAL A 207 -10.30 18.49 -26.86
N TYR A 208 -11.24 19.18 -26.22
CA TYR A 208 -11.53 19.03 -24.80
C TYR A 208 -12.47 17.84 -24.59
N HIS A 209 -12.08 16.92 -23.70
CA HIS A 209 -12.88 15.72 -23.42
C HIS A 209 -14.02 16.04 -22.45
N GLY A 210 -15.23 15.56 -22.75
CA GLY A 210 -16.41 15.77 -21.89
C GLY A 210 -16.50 14.85 -20.67
N SER A 211 -15.54 13.95 -20.50
CA SER A 211 -15.47 12.96 -19.42
C SER A 211 -14.02 12.73 -19.01
N GLU A 212 -13.76 12.49 -17.72
CA GLU A 212 -12.45 12.09 -17.23
C GLU A 212 -12.31 10.56 -17.30
N ASN A 213 -11.53 10.05 -18.25
CA ASN A 213 -11.16 8.64 -18.33
C ASN A 213 -9.73 8.48 -17.84
N ILE A 214 -9.53 7.88 -16.66
CA ILE A 214 -8.22 7.84 -16.02
C ILE A 214 -7.50 6.54 -16.36
N GLY A 215 -6.41 6.65 -17.11
CA GLY A 215 -5.42 5.59 -17.22
C GLY A 215 -4.71 5.40 -15.88
N MET A 216 -4.71 4.20 -15.34
CA MET A 216 -4.03 3.85 -14.09
C MET A 216 -2.85 2.94 -14.42
N ALA A 217 -1.63 3.46 -14.30
CA ALA A 217 -0.44 2.67 -14.56
C ALA A 217 -0.28 1.58 -13.48
N ALA A 218 -0.18 0.32 -13.92
CA ALA A 218 -0.05 -0.85 -13.06
C ALA A 218 1.17 -1.67 -13.49
N ASP A 219 2.11 -1.83 -12.55
CA ASP A 219 3.26 -2.69 -12.76
C ASP A 219 2.88 -4.16 -12.55
N THR A 220 3.31 -5.01 -13.49
CA THR A 220 3.02 -6.45 -13.51
C THR A 220 4.28 -7.21 -13.86
N GLU A 221 4.29 -8.53 -13.62
CA GLU A 221 5.44 -9.38 -13.98
C GLU A 221 5.75 -9.37 -15.49
N ARG A 222 4.77 -9.00 -16.34
CA ARG A 222 4.94 -8.88 -17.79
C ARG A 222 5.31 -7.45 -18.24
N GLY A 223 5.47 -6.56 -17.28
CA GLY A 223 5.75 -5.14 -17.46
C GLY A 223 4.54 -4.25 -17.20
N LEU A 224 4.74 -2.96 -17.45
CA LEU A 224 3.76 -1.91 -17.21
C LEU A 224 2.57 -2.02 -18.18
N VAL A 225 1.36 -2.00 -17.62
CA VAL A 225 0.10 -1.85 -18.37
C VAL A 225 -0.69 -0.66 -17.80
N VAL A 226 -1.55 -0.05 -18.60
CA VAL A 226 -2.33 1.14 -18.21
C VAL A 226 -3.82 0.88 -18.45
N PRO A 227 -4.49 0.10 -17.59
CA PRO A 227 -5.94 -0.01 -17.62
C PRO A 227 -6.63 1.34 -17.39
N VAL A 228 -7.83 1.51 -17.97
CA VAL A 228 -8.57 2.76 -17.99
C VAL A 228 -9.84 2.66 -17.15
N ILE A 229 -9.96 3.53 -16.15
CA ILE A 229 -11.21 3.76 -15.43
C ILE A 229 -12.02 4.75 -16.25
N ARG A 230 -13.04 4.25 -16.95
CA ARG A 230 -13.92 5.08 -17.78
C ARG A 230 -14.92 5.87 -16.94
N ASN A 231 -15.26 7.08 -17.37
CA ASN A 231 -16.16 8.00 -16.69
C ASN A 231 -15.83 8.14 -15.21
N ALA A 232 -14.53 8.19 -14.88
CA ALA A 232 -14.07 8.30 -13.51
C ALA A 232 -14.60 9.59 -12.85
N GLY A 233 -14.88 10.61 -13.66
CA GLY A 233 -15.60 11.84 -13.32
C GLY A 233 -16.90 11.66 -12.55
N ASP A 234 -17.61 10.55 -12.79
CA ASP A 234 -18.93 10.28 -12.19
C ASP A 234 -18.85 9.39 -10.94
N LEU A 235 -17.65 8.90 -10.60
CA LEU A 235 -17.45 7.96 -9.52
C LEU A 235 -17.16 8.68 -8.20
N ASN A 236 -17.78 8.20 -7.12
CA ASN A 236 -17.38 8.55 -5.76
C ASN A 236 -16.17 7.72 -5.30
N LEU A 237 -15.69 7.98 -4.08
CA LEU A 237 -14.47 7.36 -3.53
C LEU A 237 -14.57 5.82 -3.51
N ALA A 238 -15.74 5.29 -3.16
CA ALA A 238 -16.02 3.85 -3.16
C ALA A 238 -16.03 3.25 -4.58
N GLY A 239 -16.64 3.95 -5.53
CA GLY A 239 -16.63 3.59 -6.95
C GLY A 239 -15.21 3.51 -7.51
N LEU A 240 -14.39 4.52 -7.22
CA LEU A 240 -12.96 4.55 -7.60
C LEU A 240 -12.20 3.40 -6.95
N ALA A 241 -12.38 3.15 -5.64
CA ALA A 241 -11.71 2.06 -4.94
C ALA A 241 -12.04 0.68 -5.52
N ARG A 242 -13.31 0.44 -5.89
CA ARG A 242 -13.73 -0.80 -6.57
C ARG A 242 -13.08 -0.94 -7.95
N GLN A 243 -13.13 0.10 -8.78
CA GLN A 243 -12.56 0.08 -10.13
C GLN A 243 -11.04 -0.14 -10.10
N ILE A 244 -10.33 0.53 -9.18
CA ILE A 244 -8.90 0.33 -8.94
C ILE A 244 -8.61 -1.12 -8.54
N GLY A 245 -9.42 -1.68 -7.63
CA GLY A 245 -9.29 -3.07 -7.18
C GLY A 245 -9.51 -4.08 -8.29
N ASP A 246 -10.58 -3.93 -9.06
CA ASP A 246 -10.90 -4.81 -10.20
C ASP A 246 -9.81 -4.76 -11.28
N LEU A 247 -9.53 -3.58 -11.83
CA LEU A 247 -8.55 -3.42 -12.90
C LEU A 247 -7.14 -3.81 -12.44
N GLY A 248 -6.76 -3.50 -11.20
CA GLY A 248 -5.50 -3.93 -10.62
C GLY A 248 -5.42 -5.46 -10.48
N GLY A 249 -6.51 -6.12 -10.08
CA GLY A 249 -6.61 -7.58 -10.01
C GLY A 249 -6.52 -8.22 -11.40
N ARG A 250 -7.23 -7.68 -12.39
CA ARG A 250 -7.20 -8.15 -13.78
C ARG A 250 -5.85 -7.90 -14.45
N ALA A 251 -5.19 -6.79 -14.15
CA ALA A 251 -3.82 -6.51 -14.61
C ALA A 251 -2.85 -7.58 -14.11
N LYS A 252 -2.83 -7.83 -12.80
CA LYS A 252 -1.96 -8.87 -12.19
C LYS A 252 -2.30 -10.28 -12.70
N GLY A 253 -3.58 -10.56 -12.90
CA GLY A 253 -4.05 -11.84 -13.42
C GLY A 253 -3.93 -12.03 -14.93
N ASN A 254 -3.42 -11.04 -15.67
CA ASN A 254 -3.37 -11.03 -17.14
C ASN A 254 -4.76 -11.28 -17.78
N LYS A 255 -5.79 -10.62 -17.23
CA LYS A 255 -7.21 -10.69 -17.66
C LYS A 255 -7.74 -9.35 -18.19
N LEU A 256 -6.84 -8.42 -18.51
CA LEU A 256 -7.23 -7.17 -19.19
C LEU A 256 -7.58 -7.47 -20.64
N THR A 257 -8.66 -6.86 -21.11
CA THR A 257 -9.09 -6.87 -22.50
C THR A 257 -8.55 -5.63 -23.23
N PRO A 258 -8.55 -5.60 -24.57
CA PRO A 258 -8.17 -4.41 -25.34
C PRO A 258 -8.99 -3.17 -24.96
N ASP A 259 -10.28 -3.34 -24.65
CA ASP A 259 -11.18 -2.23 -24.30
C ASP A 259 -10.83 -1.61 -22.94
N ASP A 260 -10.23 -2.39 -22.03
CA ASP A 260 -9.72 -1.89 -20.76
C ASP A 260 -8.48 -1.02 -20.93
N LEU A 261 -7.79 -1.07 -22.08
CA LEU A 261 -6.52 -0.36 -22.31
C LEU A 261 -6.68 0.89 -23.18
N ALA A 262 -7.90 1.19 -23.63
CA ALA A 262 -8.19 2.24 -24.59
C ALA A 262 -9.03 3.38 -23.98
N GLY A 263 -8.85 4.59 -24.51
CA GLY A 263 -9.72 5.73 -24.23
C GLY A 263 -9.38 6.54 -22.97
N ALA A 264 -8.20 6.37 -22.39
CA ALA A 264 -7.73 7.25 -21.33
C ALA A 264 -7.50 8.67 -21.88
N THR A 265 -8.02 9.66 -21.17
CA THR A 265 -7.87 11.10 -21.48
C THR A 265 -6.80 11.75 -20.60
N PHE A 266 -6.52 11.15 -19.45
CA PHE A 266 -5.45 11.53 -18.54
C PHE A 266 -4.88 10.27 -17.86
N THR A 267 -3.61 10.28 -17.47
CA THR A 267 -2.97 9.12 -16.82
C THR A 267 -2.47 9.48 -15.43
N ILE A 268 -2.64 8.55 -14.48
CA ILE A 268 -2.01 8.58 -13.16
C ILE A 268 -1.03 7.42 -13.06
N THR A 269 0.19 7.70 -12.61
CA THR A 269 1.23 6.71 -12.33
C THR A 269 1.73 6.84 -10.89
N ASN A 270 2.05 5.70 -10.27
CA ASN A 270 2.53 5.65 -8.88
C ASN A 270 3.83 4.87 -8.81
N THR A 271 4.95 5.56 -8.90
CA THR A 271 6.28 4.98 -8.67
C THR A 271 6.64 4.95 -7.18
N GLY A 272 5.86 5.65 -6.35
CA GLY A 272 5.99 5.65 -4.90
C GLY A 272 5.83 4.28 -4.23
N SER A 273 5.06 3.37 -4.82
CA SER A 273 4.98 1.98 -4.33
C SER A 273 6.29 1.22 -4.45
N GLY A 274 7.17 1.64 -5.38
CA GLY A 274 8.54 1.14 -5.53
C GLY A 274 9.58 1.95 -4.74
N GLY A 275 9.15 2.94 -3.95
CA GLY A 275 10.03 3.77 -3.12
C GLY A 275 10.58 5.04 -3.80
N ALA A 276 10.21 5.32 -5.05
CA ALA A 276 10.65 6.53 -5.73
C ALA A 276 10.06 7.80 -5.08
N LEU A 277 10.89 8.83 -4.88
CA LEU A 277 10.42 10.12 -4.36
C LEU A 277 9.65 10.90 -5.43
N TRP A 278 10.21 10.96 -6.64
CA TRP A 278 9.59 11.56 -7.82
C TRP A 278 10.24 11.01 -9.10
N ASP A 279 9.62 11.27 -10.25
CA ASP A 279 10.09 10.91 -11.59
C ASP A 279 9.61 11.97 -12.61
N THR A 280 10.05 11.90 -13.86
CA THR A 280 9.57 12.71 -14.99
C THR A 280 8.90 11.79 -16.01
N PRO A 281 7.65 11.35 -15.76
CA PRO A 281 6.98 10.39 -16.62
C PRO A 281 6.76 10.95 -18.03
N ILE A 282 6.94 10.12 -19.05
CA ILE A 282 6.62 10.49 -20.43
C ILE A 282 5.09 10.46 -20.60
N VAL A 283 4.52 11.56 -21.09
CA VAL A 283 3.07 11.68 -21.35
C VAL A 283 2.66 10.65 -22.43
N PRO A 284 1.65 9.79 -22.21
CA PRO A 284 1.17 8.88 -23.24
C PRO A 284 0.38 9.65 -24.32
N ALA A 285 0.88 9.67 -25.57
CA ALA A 285 0.13 10.26 -26.67
C ALA A 285 -1.19 9.49 -26.92
N PRO A 286 -2.31 10.18 -27.21
CA PRO A 286 -2.44 11.61 -27.53
C PRO A 286 -2.89 12.47 -26.33
N GLN A 287 -2.70 12.01 -25.09
CA GLN A 287 -3.05 12.79 -23.90
C GLN A 287 -2.10 13.99 -23.74
N VAL A 288 -2.55 15.00 -23.01
CA VAL A 288 -1.75 16.21 -22.74
C VAL A 288 -1.01 16.15 -21.40
N GLY A 289 -1.40 15.26 -20.48
CA GLY A 289 -0.77 15.19 -19.16
C GLY A 289 -0.77 13.80 -18.53
N ILE A 290 0.22 13.60 -17.65
CA ILE A 290 0.34 12.45 -16.76
C ILE A 290 0.75 12.92 -15.37
N LEU A 291 -0.03 12.53 -14.36
CA LEU A 291 0.28 12.80 -12.95
C LEU A 291 1.01 11.61 -12.34
N GLY A 292 2.19 11.85 -11.82
CA GLY A 292 2.93 10.92 -10.99
C GLY A 292 2.79 11.19 -9.50
N THR A 293 2.82 10.10 -8.73
CA THR A 293 2.74 10.12 -7.26
C THR A 293 3.97 9.42 -6.67
N GLY A 294 4.62 10.10 -5.75
CA GLY A 294 5.83 9.62 -5.07
C GLY A 294 5.54 8.76 -3.84
N THR A 295 6.59 8.28 -3.20
CA THR A 295 6.47 7.52 -1.95
C THR A 295 5.97 8.40 -0.82
N ILE A 296 5.14 7.83 0.05
CA ILE A 296 4.65 8.50 1.25
C ILE A 296 5.60 8.16 2.40
N THR A 297 6.31 9.16 2.92
CA THR A 297 7.29 8.97 4.00
C THR A 297 6.99 9.88 5.19
N LYS A 298 7.36 9.42 6.39
CA LYS A 298 7.30 10.25 7.60
C LYS A 298 8.49 11.20 7.59
N ARG A 299 8.24 12.50 7.56
CA ARG A 299 9.27 13.55 7.58
C ARG A 299 9.02 14.54 8.72
N PRO A 300 10.06 15.04 9.41
CA PRO A 300 9.94 16.22 10.25
C PRO A 300 9.73 17.45 9.36
N VAL A 301 8.66 18.21 9.59
CA VAL A 301 8.30 19.40 8.82
C VAL A 301 7.93 20.52 9.79
N VAL A 302 8.33 21.75 9.46
CA VAL A 302 7.90 22.94 10.19
C VAL A 302 6.46 23.25 9.80
N ILE A 303 5.59 23.38 10.79
CA ILE A 303 4.19 23.77 10.64
C ILE A 303 3.86 24.86 11.65
N GLN A 304 2.83 25.65 11.37
CA GLN A 304 2.32 26.61 12.33
C GLN A 304 1.34 25.93 13.28
N ASN A 305 1.48 26.22 14.58
CA ASN A 305 0.51 25.80 15.60
C ASN A 305 -0.76 26.68 15.55
N ALA A 306 -1.72 26.45 16.45
CA ALA A 306 -2.95 27.24 16.50
C ALA A 306 -2.73 28.73 16.86
N GLU A 307 -1.60 29.05 17.46
CA GLU A 307 -1.19 30.41 17.88
C GLU A 307 -0.38 31.13 16.78
N GLY A 308 0.00 30.42 15.71
CA GLY A 308 0.78 30.93 14.58
C GLY A 308 2.30 30.70 14.68
N ASP A 309 2.78 30.09 15.76
CA ASP A 309 4.21 29.83 15.96
C ASP A 309 4.69 28.59 15.19
N ASP A 310 5.94 28.65 14.74
CA ASP A 310 6.61 27.53 14.09
C ASP A 310 6.89 26.39 15.08
N THR A 311 6.44 25.18 14.72
CA THR A 311 6.74 23.95 15.44
C THR A 311 7.15 22.83 14.48
N ILE A 312 8.05 21.95 14.92
CA ILE A 312 8.44 20.79 14.12
C ILE A 312 7.49 19.64 14.44
N ALA A 313 6.86 19.06 13.42
CA ALA A 313 5.99 17.92 13.59
C ALA A 313 6.26 16.83 12.54
N ILE A 314 6.00 15.57 12.90
CA ILE A 314 6.11 14.44 11.98
C ILE A 314 4.88 14.43 11.07
N ARG A 315 5.10 14.42 9.75
CA ARG A 315 4.05 14.43 8.72
C ARG A 315 4.23 13.31 7.71
N SER A 316 3.12 12.82 7.16
CA SER A 316 3.09 11.89 6.02
C SER A 316 3.23 12.69 4.73
N MET A 317 4.45 12.88 4.24
CA MET A 317 4.73 13.72 3.08
C MET A 317 4.84 12.89 1.80
N MET A 318 4.43 13.48 0.68
CA MET A 318 4.51 12.90 -0.66
C MET A 318 4.83 14.01 -1.68
N TYR A 319 5.48 13.65 -2.79
CA TYR A 319 5.54 14.52 -3.97
C TYR A 319 4.43 14.17 -4.95
N LEU A 320 3.77 15.19 -5.49
CA LEU A 320 3.02 15.12 -6.74
C LEU A 320 3.85 15.74 -7.84
N PHE A 321 3.91 15.11 -9.01
CA PHE A 321 4.64 15.62 -10.16
C PHE A 321 3.84 15.42 -11.43
N LEU A 322 3.60 16.49 -12.17
CA LEU A 322 2.82 16.50 -13.40
C LEU A 322 3.76 16.70 -14.57
N SER A 323 3.83 15.72 -15.47
CA SER A 323 4.39 15.94 -16.80
C SER A 323 3.27 16.32 -17.76
N TYR A 324 3.53 17.31 -18.62
CA TYR A 324 2.52 17.85 -19.53
C TYR A 324 3.15 18.35 -20.83
N ASP A 325 2.34 18.37 -21.89
CA ASP A 325 2.71 18.98 -23.16
C ASP A 325 2.57 20.50 -23.08
N HIS A 326 3.70 21.21 -23.10
CA HIS A 326 3.77 22.66 -22.95
C HIS A 326 3.22 23.43 -24.16
N ARG A 327 2.86 22.73 -25.25
CA ARG A 327 2.06 23.33 -26.32
C ARG A 327 0.62 23.64 -25.88
N MET A 328 0.12 22.94 -24.87
CA MET A 328 -1.27 23.06 -24.37
C MET A 328 -1.34 23.64 -22.96
N VAL A 329 -0.37 23.33 -22.11
CA VAL A 329 -0.40 23.66 -20.67
C VAL A 329 0.83 24.48 -20.33
N ASP A 330 0.64 25.68 -19.79
CA ASP A 330 1.75 26.50 -19.31
C ASP A 330 2.18 26.10 -17.90
N GLY A 331 3.42 26.46 -17.51
CA GLY A 331 3.90 26.21 -16.14
C GLY A 331 3.01 26.81 -15.05
N GLY A 332 2.35 27.95 -15.33
CA GLY A 332 1.35 28.54 -14.44
C GLY A 332 0.09 27.68 -14.28
N ASP A 333 -0.38 27.04 -15.35
CA ASP A 333 -1.53 26.12 -15.29
C ASP A 333 -1.18 24.85 -14.51
N ALA A 334 -0.01 24.27 -14.79
CA ALA A 334 0.49 23.11 -14.06
C ALA A 334 0.63 23.39 -12.56
N ALA A 335 1.20 24.54 -12.19
CA ALA A 335 1.32 24.96 -10.79
C ALA A 335 -0.04 25.16 -10.12
N ARG A 336 -1.02 25.75 -10.81
CA ARG A 336 -2.40 25.91 -10.31
C ARG A 336 -3.11 24.57 -10.10
N PHE A 337 -3.01 23.66 -11.07
CA PHE A 337 -3.57 22.31 -10.96
C PHE A 337 -2.97 21.54 -9.77
N LEU A 338 -1.64 21.52 -9.65
CA LEU A 338 -0.96 20.85 -8.54
C LEU A 338 -1.26 21.50 -7.19
N THR A 339 -1.38 22.83 -7.13
CA THR A 339 -1.77 23.56 -5.91
C THR A 339 -3.22 23.28 -5.52
N PHE A 340 -4.13 23.17 -6.49
CA PHE A 340 -5.51 22.73 -6.25
C PHE A 340 -5.52 21.33 -5.62
N MET A 341 -4.81 20.37 -6.22
CA MET A 341 -4.70 19.02 -5.68
C MET A 341 -4.10 19.02 -4.28
N LYS A 342 -3.00 19.77 -4.06
CA LYS A 342 -2.37 19.92 -2.74
C LYS A 342 -3.38 20.36 -1.69
N LYS A 343 -4.12 21.44 -1.96
CA LYS A 343 -5.14 21.97 -1.04
C LYS A 343 -6.23 20.93 -0.76
N ARG A 344 -6.78 20.31 -1.80
CA ARG A 344 -7.84 19.30 -1.68
C ARG A 344 -7.42 18.09 -0.84
N LEU A 345 -6.19 17.63 -1.01
CA LEU A 345 -5.64 16.49 -0.28
C LEU A 345 -5.25 16.85 1.17
N GLU A 346 -4.68 18.04 1.39
CA GLU A 346 -4.28 18.54 2.71
C GLU A 346 -5.47 18.92 3.59
N GLU A 347 -6.57 19.38 2.99
CA GLU A 347 -7.84 19.56 3.69
C GLU A 347 -8.29 18.25 4.34
N GLY A 348 -8.18 17.15 3.60
CA GLY A 348 -8.46 15.80 4.10
C GLY A 348 -9.93 15.53 4.38
N ALA A 349 -10.83 16.42 3.95
CA ALA A 349 -12.27 16.29 4.07
C ALA A 349 -12.80 15.19 3.14
N PHE A 350 -12.84 13.96 3.65
CA PHE A 350 -13.38 12.77 2.96
C PHE A 350 -14.25 11.91 3.90
N GLU A 351 -14.61 12.43 5.07
CA GLU A 351 -15.39 11.75 6.09
C GLU A 351 -16.75 11.31 5.55
N ALA A 352 -17.42 12.19 4.79
CA ALA A 352 -18.73 11.91 4.21
C ALA A 352 -18.70 10.71 3.26
N GLU A 353 -17.67 10.61 2.42
CA GLU A 353 -17.45 9.50 1.49
C GLU A 353 -17.12 8.19 2.21
N LEU A 354 -16.60 8.28 3.43
CA LEU A 354 -16.25 7.14 4.27
C LEU A 354 -17.35 6.76 5.28
N GLY A 355 -18.39 7.59 5.41
CA GLY A 355 -19.48 7.39 6.37
C GLY A 355 -19.06 7.65 7.82
N LEU A 356 -18.19 8.64 8.05
CA LEU A 356 -17.61 8.99 9.36
C LEU A 356 -18.14 10.28 9.96
#